data_AF-A0A496ASH5-F1
#
_entry.id   AF-A0A496ASH5-F1
#
_cell.length_a   1.000
_cell.length_b   1.000
_cell.length_c   1.000
_cell.angle_alpha   90.00
_cell.angle_beta   90.00
_cell.angle_gamma   90.00
#
_symmetry.space_group_name_H-M   'P 1'
#
loop_
_entity.id
_entity.type
_entity.pdbx_description
1 polymer ?
#
loop_
_entity_poly.entity_id
_entity_poly.type
_entity_poly.pdbx_seq_one_letter_code
_entity_poly.pdbx_strand_id
1 'polypeptide(L)'
;MNLPFEKVSSFITQKRNDIVSLLVFRHPTAGIQIPAGSVEPGENIETTAIRETYEETGLQHVKIEAYLGYMENELDAHQRIITNTTSVYIQPDLNAVPYKEKLTRGLTADYRSTDKDFTHVRYIEYEFDEHFKPKCIDYIIDGWVPNENISAQKRRHFFHLSTDEKTADAWELKSDRDYIFKPYWTPLSPKPDLIPPQDKWLDFVYEKLLE
;
A
#
# COMPACT_ATOMS: atom_id res chain seq x y z
N MET A 1 9.10 22.48 5.63
CA MET A 1 9.34 21.06 5.32
C MET A 1 7.97 20.40 5.23
N ASN A 2 7.64 19.77 4.10
CA ASN A 2 6.39 19.01 3.99
C ASN A 2 6.48 17.79 4.91
N LEU A 3 5.38 17.45 5.57
CA LEU A 3 5.29 16.22 6.37
C LEU A 3 5.41 15.01 5.43
N PRO A 4 5.93 13.86 5.91
CA PRO A 4 5.97 12.65 5.12
C PRO A 4 4.57 12.20 4.72
N PHE A 5 4.46 11.53 3.58
CA PHE A 5 3.23 10.86 3.18
C PHE A 5 3.03 9.61 4.04
N GLU A 6 1.95 9.59 4.82
CA GLU A 6 1.70 8.54 5.81
C GLU A 6 0.96 7.33 5.20
N LYS A 7 1.49 6.14 5.46
CA LYS A 7 0.89 4.84 5.13
C LYS A 7 0.83 3.95 6.36
N VAL A 8 -0.03 2.94 6.32
CA VAL A 8 -0.17 1.93 7.37
C VAL A 8 -0.08 0.52 6.78
N SER A 9 0.36 -0.42 7.60
CA SER A 9 0.30 -1.85 7.35
C SER A 9 -0.12 -2.58 8.63
N SER A 10 -1.06 -3.51 8.48
CA SER A 10 -1.68 -4.22 9.59
C SER A 10 -1.30 -5.70 9.57
N PHE A 11 -0.71 -6.18 10.67
CA PHE A 11 -0.45 -7.60 10.90
C PHE A 11 -1.53 -8.15 11.81
N ILE A 12 -2.48 -8.88 11.24
CA ILE A 12 -3.62 -9.40 11.98
C ILE A 12 -3.35 -10.84 12.38
N THR A 13 -3.28 -11.11 13.68
CA THR A 13 -3.05 -12.45 14.20
C THR A 13 -4.29 -13.03 14.87
N GLN A 14 -4.45 -14.35 14.77
CA GLN A 14 -5.45 -15.09 15.53
C GLN A 14 -4.89 -16.45 15.94
N LYS A 15 -5.17 -16.88 17.18
CA LYS A 15 -4.82 -18.23 17.63
C LYS A 15 -5.84 -19.25 17.09
N ARG A 16 -5.39 -20.16 16.24
CA ARG A 16 -6.19 -21.23 15.61
C ARG A 16 -5.58 -22.59 15.89
N ASN A 17 -6.33 -23.50 16.52
CA ASN A 17 -5.84 -24.85 16.88
C ASN A 17 -4.47 -24.82 17.59
N ASP A 18 -4.33 -23.92 18.56
CA ASP A 18 -3.10 -23.65 19.30
C ASP A 18 -1.91 -23.06 18.52
N ILE A 19 -2.10 -22.73 17.24
CA ILE A 19 -1.12 -22.08 16.38
C ILE A 19 -1.48 -20.61 16.22
N VAL A 20 -0.50 -19.72 16.36
CA VAL A 20 -0.67 -18.30 15.99
C VAL A 20 -0.62 -18.22 14.46
N SER A 21 -1.70 -17.76 13.87
CA SER A 21 -1.82 -17.55 12.43
C SER A 21 -1.86 -16.07 12.10
N LEU A 22 -1.23 -15.70 10.99
CA LEU A 22 -1.29 -14.38 10.37
C LEU A 22 -2.35 -14.40 9.26
N LEU A 23 -3.18 -13.37 9.20
CA LEU A 23 -4.06 -13.15 8.07
C LEU A 23 -3.29 -12.48 6.94
N VAL A 24 -3.35 -13.09 5.77
CA VAL A 24 -2.83 -12.54 4.51
C VAL A 24 -3.93 -12.63 3.47
N PHE A 25 -3.79 -11.92 2.36
CA PHE A 25 -4.68 -12.08 1.22
C PHE A 25 -3.91 -12.26 -0.08
N ARG A 26 -4.49 -13.04 -0.99
CA ARG A 26 -3.97 -13.19 -2.34
C ARG A 26 -4.63 -12.16 -3.26
N HIS A 27 -3.82 -11.28 -3.83
CA HIS A 27 -4.25 -10.35 -4.87
C HIS A 27 -4.22 -11.06 -6.24
N PRO A 28 -5.25 -10.93 -7.11
CA PRO A 28 -5.31 -11.59 -8.42
C PRO A 28 -4.15 -11.31 -9.34
N THR A 29 -3.45 -10.18 -9.15
CA THR A 29 -2.32 -9.72 -9.97
C THR A 29 -1.06 -9.34 -9.17
N ALA A 30 -1.03 -9.55 -7.84
CA ALA A 30 0.05 -9.00 -7.01
C ALA A 30 0.51 -9.88 -5.83
N GLY A 31 0.39 -11.20 -5.96
CA GLY A 31 0.94 -12.15 -4.98
C GLY A 31 0.21 -12.15 -3.62
N ILE A 32 0.92 -12.56 -2.57
CA ILE A 32 0.41 -12.64 -1.19
C ILE A 32 0.83 -11.38 -0.44
N GLN A 33 -0.14 -10.75 0.23
CA GLN A 33 0.01 -9.45 0.87
C GLN A 33 -0.63 -9.42 2.25
N ILE A 34 -0.21 -8.45 3.06
CA ILE A 34 -0.89 -8.01 4.29
C ILE A 34 -1.68 -6.72 4.01
N PRO A 35 -2.75 -6.46 4.80
CA PRO A 35 -3.52 -5.26 4.59
C PRO A 35 -2.72 -3.97 4.78
N ALA A 36 -2.83 -3.06 3.83
CA ALA A 36 -2.01 -1.85 3.80
C ALA A 36 -2.60 -0.75 2.92
N GLY A 37 -2.55 0.49 3.40
CA GLY A 37 -2.98 1.62 2.59
C GLY A 37 -2.49 2.97 3.07
N SER A 38 -3.13 4.02 2.55
CA SER A 38 -2.72 5.41 2.78
C SER A 38 -3.58 6.04 3.86
N VAL A 39 -2.97 6.82 4.75
CA VAL A 39 -3.74 7.59 5.75
C VAL A 39 -4.44 8.72 5.01
N GLU A 40 -5.77 8.81 5.12
CA GLU A 40 -6.52 9.87 4.45
C GLU A 40 -6.43 11.21 5.19
N PRO A 41 -6.61 12.36 4.51
CA PRO A 41 -6.57 13.67 5.16
C PRO A 41 -7.56 13.77 6.32
N GLY A 42 -7.05 14.04 7.53
CA GLY A 42 -7.85 14.14 8.76
C GLY A 42 -8.13 12.80 9.44
N GLU A 43 -7.70 11.67 8.86
CA GLU A 43 -7.73 10.35 9.47
C GLU A 43 -6.48 10.15 10.36
N ASN A 44 -6.63 9.45 11.50
CA ASN A 44 -5.48 9.03 12.29
C ASN A 44 -5.01 7.63 11.85
N ILE A 45 -3.75 7.31 12.15
CA ILE A 45 -3.10 6.07 11.70
C ILE A 45 -3.79 4.80 12.20
N GLU A 46 -4.36 4.81 13.41
CA GLU A 46 -5.10 3.68 13.97
C GLU A 46 -6.41 3.42 13.21
N THR A 47 -7.14 4.49 12.89
CA THR A 47 -8.40 4.43 12.12
C THR A 47 -8.13 3.90 10.71
N THR A 48 -7.07 4.39 10.06
CA THR A 48 -6.62 3.87 8.77
C THR A 48 -6.30 2.38 8.86
N ALA A 49 -5.57 1.93 9.89
CA ALA A 49 -5.19 0.52 10.04
C ALA A 49 -6.42 -0.40 10.15
N ILE A 50 -7.47 0.03 10.86
CA ILE A 50 -8.74 -0.70 10.97
C ILE A 50 -9.51 -0.67 9.64
N ARG A 51 -9.60 0.50 8.99
CA ARG A 51 -10.30 0.67 7.72
C ARG A 51 -9.70 -0.20 6.61
N GLU A 52 -8.39 -0.14 6.41
CA GLU A 52 -7.69 -0.94 5.40
C GLU A 52 -7.82 -2.44 5.68
N THR A 53 -7.79 -2.84 6.96
CA THR A 53 -8.06 -4.23 7.34
C THR A 53 -9.45 -4.67 6.91
N TYR A 54 -10.48 -3.84 7.12
CA TYR A 54 -11.83 -4.13 6.65
C TYR A 54 -11.93 -4.16 5.11
N GLU A 55 -11.37 -3.17 4.43
CA GLU A 55 -11.46 -3.08 2.96
C GLU A 55 -10.81 -4.27 2.25
N GLU A 56 -9.68 -4.76 2.75
CA GLU A 56 -8.91 -5.82 2.07
C GLU A 56 -9.17 -7.23 2.60
N THR A 57 -9.76 -7.36 3.80
CA THR A 57 -10.05 -8.67 4.41
C THR A 57 -11.51 -8.89 4.78
N GLY A 58 -12.33 -7.84 4.89
CA GLY A 58 -13.72 -7.95 5.34
C GLY A 58 -13.89 -8.19 6.84
N LEU A 59 -12.81 -8.26 7.63
CA LEU A 59 -12.89 -8.31 9.10
C LEU A 59 -13.47 -7.01 9.66
N GLN A 60 -14.45 -7.11 10.55
CA GLN A 60 -15.19 -5.96 11.09
C GLN A 60 -14.83 -5.66 12.55
N HIS A 61 -14.48 -6.68 13.31
CA HIS A 61 -14.20 -6.62 14.73
C HIS A 61 -12.75 -7.01 14.97
N VAL A 62 -11.88 -6.03 14.75
CA VAL A 62 -10.46 -6.11 15.02
C VAL A 62 -10.09 -5.21 16.19
N LYS A 63 -9.06 -5.59 16.93
CA LYS A 63 -8.51 -4.81 18.04
C LYS A 63 -7.05 -4.52 17.77
N ILE A 64 -6.62 -3.28 17.98
CA ILE A 64 -5.20 -2.93 17.96
C ILE A 64 -4.59 -3.44 19.28
N GLU A 65 -3.65 -4.36 19.19
CA GLU A 65 -2.91 -4.88 20.33
C GLU A 65 -1.65 -4.05 20.59
N ALA A 66 -0.94 -3.67 19.52
CA ALA A 66 0.28 -2.89 19.65
C ALA A 66 0.58 -2.03 18.41
N TYR A 67 1.25 -0.90 18.66
CA TYR A 67 1.97 -0.17 17.63
C TYR A 67 3.40 -0.75 17.52
N LEU A 68 3.75 -1.28 16.35
CA LEU A 68 5.00 -2.02 16.13
C LEU A 68 6.16 -1.12 15.70
N GLY A 69 5.89 0.14 15.34
CA GLY A 69 6.88 1.13 14.92
C GLY A 69 6.60 1.66 13.52
N TYR A 70 7.61 2.31 12.92
CA TYR A 70 7.52 2.84 11.57
C TYR A 70 8.84 2.68 10.80
N MET A 71 8.74 2.71 9.47
CA MET A 71 9.87 2.84 8.55
C MET A 71 9.79 4.17 7.81
N GLU A 72 10.90 4.89 7.78
CA GLU A 72 11.07 6.12 6.98
C GLU A 72 11.57 5.80 5.58
N ASN A 73 11.11 6.60 4.63
CA ASN A 73 11.65 6.72 3.29
C ASN A 73 11.83 5.38 2.56
N GLU A 74 10.76 4.59 2.45
CA GLU A 74 10.73 3.39 1.59
C GLU A 74 10.63 3.75 0.09
N LEU A 75 11.11 4.93 -0.30
CA LEU A 75 11.18 5.36 -1.69
C LEU A 75 12.65 5.37 -2.11
N ASP A 76 12.93 4.87 -3.30
CA ASP A 76 14.27 5.04 -3.88
C ASP A 76 14.53 6.52 -4.18
N ALA A 77 15.81 6.91 -4.30
CA ALA A 77 16.19 8.31 -4.55
C ALA A 77 15.52 8.92 -5.80
N HIS A 78 15.24 8.08 -6.80
CA HIS A 78 14.58 8.42 -8.05
C HIS A 78 13.06 8.26 -8.00
N GLN A 79 12.46 8.00 -6.85
CA GLN A 79 11.01 7.82 -6.71
C GLN A 79 10.39 8.96 -5.92
N ARG A 80 9.13 9.26 -6.23
CA ARG A 80 8.30 10.22 -5.52
C ARG A 80 6.91 9.65 -5.35
N ILE A 81 6.24 10.06 -4.28
CA ILE A 81 4.86 9.69 -4.00
C ILE A 81 3.93 10.87 -4.23
N ILE A 82 2.81 10.61 -4.91
CA ILE A 82 1.75 11.57 -5.16
C ILE A 82 0.97 11.77 -3.87
N THR A 83 0.95 13.00 -3.35
CA THR A 83 0.35 13.31 -2.04
C THR A 83 -1.13 13.64 -2.12
N ASN A 84 -1.59 14.13 -3.27
CA ASN A 84 -2.99 14.37 -3.61
C ASN A 84 -3.23 13.97 -5.07
N THR A 85 -4.41 13.43 -5.37
CA THR A 85 -4.77 13.10 -6.77
C THR A 85 -4.67 14.35 -7.64
N THR A 86 -3.86 14.29 -8.69
CA THR A 86 -3.41 15.48 -9.42
C THR A 86 -3.37 15.27 -10.93
N SER A 87 -3.57 16.35 -11.67
CA SER A 87 -3.39 16.37 -13.11
C SER A 87 -1.91 16.36 -13.47
N VAL A 88 -1.60 15.74 -14.61
CA VAL A 88 -0.25 15.79 -15.20
C VAL A 88 -0.30 16.69 -16.42
N TYR A 89 0.70 17.54 -16.61
CA TYR A 89 0.74 18.58 -17.63
C TYR A 89 1.86 18.30 -18.64
N ILE A 90 1.63 18.65 -19.91
CA ILE A 90 2.68 18.50 -20.95
C ILE A 90 3.87 19.45 -20.78
N GLN A 91 3.71 20.50 -19.96
CA GLN A 91 4.70 21.52 -19.64
C GLN A 91 4.55 21.95 -18.16
N PRO A 92 5.59 22.54 -17.52
CA PRO A 92 5.53 22.99 -16.12
C PRO A 92 4.72 24.30 -15.98
N ASP A 93 3.44 24.26 -16.34
CA ASP A 93 2.49 25.37 -16.29
C ASP A 93 1.08 24.84 -16.03
N LEU A 94 0.36 25.44 -15.07
CA LEU A 94 -1.03 25.06 -14.74
C LEU A 94 -2.01 25.33 -15.89
N ASN A 95 -1.64 26.19 -16.84
CA ASN A 95 -2.42 26.48 -18.05
C ASN A 95 -2.07 25.58 -19.23
N ALA A 96 -1.02 24.75 -19.11
CA ALA A 96 -0.69 23.78 -20.14
C ALA A 96 -1.79 22.73 -20.27
N VAL A 97 -1.85 22.08 -21.44
CA VAL A 97 -2.82 21.01 -21.68
C VAL A 97 -2.53 19.86 -20.71
N PRO A 98 -3.49 19.45 -19.86
CA PRO A 98 -3.31 18.30 -19.00
C PRO A 98 -3.51 17.00 -19.78
N TYR A 99 -2.87 15.95 -19.31
CA TYR A 99 -3.23 14.58 -19.66
C TYR A 99 -4.66 14.31 -19.24
N LYS A 100 -5.35 13.44 -19.99
CA LYS A 100 -6.70 13.00 -19.64
C LYS A 100 -6.70 12.26 -18.30
N GLU A 101 -5.74 11.36 -18.12
CA GLU A 101 -5.59 10.56 -16.92
C GLU A 101 -4.87 11.36 -15.82
N LYS A 102 -5.27 11.10 -14.57
CA LYS A 102 -4.69 11.72 -13.37
C LYS A 102 -3.84 10.70 -12.63
N LEU A 103 -2.83 11.18 -11.92
CA LEU A 103 -2.12 10.34 -10.95
C LEU A 103 -2.86 10.38 -9.62
N THR A 104 -3.16 9.20 -9.07
CA THR A 104 -3.92 9.06 -7.83
C THR A 104 -3.04 9.25 -6.60
N ARG A 105 -3.65 9.71 -5.51
CA ARG A 105 -3.00 9.81 -4.21
C ARG A 105 -2.38 8.46 -3.79
N GLY A 106 -1.17 8.49 -3.25
CA GLY A 106 -0.43 7.31 -2.78
C GLY A 106 0.31 6.53 -3.88
N LEU A 107 0.13 6.90 -5.15
CA LEU A 107 0.85 6.37 -6.30
C LEU A 107 2.32 6.80 -6.25
N THR A 108 3.22 5.87 -6.55
CA THR A 108 4.66 6.15 -6.66
C THR A 108 5.05 6.27 -8.13
N ALA A 109 5.80 7.32 -8.48
CA ALA A 109 6.26 7.59 -9.84
C ALA A 109 7.76 7.90 -9.83
N ASP A 110 8.40 7.70 -10.99
CA ASP A 110 9.82 7.99 -11.18
C ASP A 110 10.03 9.50 -11.35
N TYR A 111 10.91 10.06 -10.53
CA TYR A 111 11.43 11.42 -10.64
C TYR A 111 12.37 11.57 -11.84
N ARG A 112 12.18 12.63 -12.62
CA ARG A 112 13.04 12.97 -13.76
C ARG A 112 13.79 14.29 -13.53
N SER A 113 13.07 15.35 -13.19
CA SER A 113 13.61 16.69 -12.98
C SER A 113 12.61 17.59 -12.26
N THR A 114 13.06 18.76 -11.81
CA THR A 114 12.20 19.82 -11.26
C THR A 114 12.43 21.11 -12.05
N ASP A 115 11.34 21.82 -12.36
CA ASP A 115 11.35 23.16 -12.96
C ASP A 115 10.34 24.02 -12.20
N LYS A 116 10.85 25.04 -11.49
CA LYS A 116 10.08 25.93 -10.61
C LYS A 116 9.17 25.13 -9.67
N ASP A 117 7.86 25.29 -9.82
CA ASP A 117 6.81 24.72 -8.99
C ASP A 117 6.30 23.39 -9.52
N PHE A 118 7.01 22.76 -10.46
CA PHE A 118 6.65 21.47 -11.04
C PHE A 118 7.79 20.46 -10.99
N THR A 119 7.41 19.20 -10.87
CA THR A 119 8.29 18.04 -10.97
C THR A 119 7.87 17.20 -12.16
N HIS A 120 8.83 16.92 -13.04
CA HIS A 120 8.66 15.99 -14.14
C HIS A 120 8.75 14.56 -13.62
N VAL A 121 7.72 13.78 -13.88
CA VAL A 121 7.61 12.40 -13.42
C VAL A 121 7.29 11.47 -14.58
N ARG A 122 7.69 10.20 -14.42
CA ARG A 122 7.28 9.12 -15.29
C ARG A 122 6.59 8.03 -14.47
N TYR A 123 5.42 7.61 -14.92
CA TYR A 123 4.69 6.47 -14.39
C TYR A 123 4.39 5.51 -15.54
N ILE A 124 4.58 4.22 -15.30
CA ILE A 124 4.35 3.14 -16.26
C ILE A 124 3.41 2.14 -15.60
N GLU A 125 2.27 1.91 -16.22
CA GLU A 125 1.37 0.82 -15.85
C GLU A 125 1.60 -0.37 -16.78
N TYR A 126 1.65 -1.57 -16.20
CA TYR A 126 1.88 -2.81 -16.94
C TYR A 126 0.63 -3.68 -16.88
N GLU A 127 0.30 -4.32 -18.00
CA GLU A 127 -0.51 -5.53 -17.97
C GLU A 127 0.36 -6.71 -17.52
N PHE A 128 -0.18 -7.55 -16.64
CA PHE A 128 0.52 -8.74 -16.13
C PHE A 128 -0.08 -10.03 -16.70
N ASP A 129 0.76 -11.06 -16.88
CA ASP A 129 0.29 -12.41 -17.16
C ASP A 129 -0.22 -13.13 -15.89
N GLU A 130 -0.69 -14.37 -16.06
CA GLU A 130 -1.18 -15.22 -14.96
C GLU A 130 -0.10 -15.57 -13.91
N HIS A 131 1.18 -15.31 -14.21
CA HIS A 131 2.33 -15.51 -13.33
C HIS A 131 2.89 -14.19 -12.77
N PHE A 132 2.14 -13.09 -12.87
CA PHE A 132 2.53 -11.76 -12.39
C PHE A 132 3.79 -11.19 -13.08
N LYS A 133 4.07 -11.63 -14.31
CA LYS A 133 5.15 -11.05 -15.12
C LYS A 133 4.58 -9.95 -16.02
N PRO A 134 5.20 -8.76 -16.08
CA PRO A 134 4.81 -7.73 -17.02
C PRO A 134 4.79 -8.28 -18.45
N LYS A 135 3.62 -8.26 -19.07
CA LYS A 135 3.37 -8.75 -20.44
C LYS A 135 3.58 -7.61 -21.45
N CYS A 136 2.96 -6.47 -21.18
CA CYS A 136 3.13 -5.25 -21.96
C CYS A 136 2.88 -4.02 -21.09
N ILE A 137 3.26 -2.87 -21.60
CA ILE A 137 2.91 -1.58 -21.00
C ILE A 137 1.47 -1.28 -21.41
N ASP A 138 0.59 -1.08 -20.42
CA ASP A 138 -0.79 -0.63 -20.63
C ASP A 138 -0.79 0.84 -21.02
N TYR A 139 -0.22 1.70 -20.16
CA TYR A 139 0.02 3.10 -20.49
C TYR A 139 1.23 3.71 -19.77
N ILE A 140 1.68 4.85 -20.30
CA ILE A 140 2.76 5.65 -19.75
C ILE A 140 2.25 7.08 -19.57
N ILE A 141 2.53 7.65 -18.41
CA ILE A 141 2.44 9.09 -18.17
C ILE A 141 3.88 9.60 -17.99
N ASP A 142 4.28 10.58 -18.80
CA ASP A 142 5.60 11.23 -18.72
C ASP A 142 5.37 12.73 -18.87
N GLY A 143 5.34 13.45 -17.74
CA GLY A 143 4.88 14.84 -17.71
C GLY A 143 5.05 15.50 -16.35
N TRP A 144 4.50 16.71 -16.22
CA TRP A 144 4.76 17.62 -15.11
C TRP A 144 3.63 17.62 -14.08
N VAL A 145 4.00 17.49 -12.79
CA VAL A 145 3.07 17.51 -11.65
C VAL A 145 3.42 18.70 -10.74
N PRO A 146 2.44 19.46 -10.23
CA PRO A 146 2.72 20.53 -9.26
C PRO A 146 3.42 20.01 -8.00
N ASN A 147 4.45 20.72 -7.55
CA ASN A 147 5.31 20.32 -6.41
C ASN A 147 4.53 20.15 -5.09
N GLU A 148 3.41 20.85 -4.93
CA GLU A 148 2.51 20.71 -3.77
C GLU A 148 1.83 19.33 -3.68
N ASN A 149 1.75 18.60 -4.81
CA ASN A 149 1.06 17.30 -4.91
C ASN A 149 2.01 16.11 -4.93
N ILE A 150 3.29 16.30 -4.59
CA ILE A 150 4.31 15.27 -4.68
C ILE A 150 5.34 15.39 -3.57
N SER A 151 5.85 14.25 -3.08
CA SER A 151 6.82 14.20 -1.99
C SER A 151 7.91 13.15 -2.25
N ALA A 152 9.10 13.43 -1.72
CA ALA A 152 10.19 12.46 -1.60
C ALA A 152 10.18 11.73 -0.26
N GLN A 153 9.25 12.07 0.64
CA GLN A 153 9.17 11.52 1.99
C GLN A 153 7.89 10.71 2.13
N LYS A 154 8.07 9.46 2.55
CA LYS A 154 7.00 8.51 2.84
C LYS A 154 7.34 7.83 4.16
N ARG A 155 6.35 7.67 5.03
CA ARG A 155 6.48 6.93 6.27
C ARG A 155 5.41 5.85 6.32
N ARG A 156 5.79 4.66 6.76
CA ARG A 156 4.86 3.54 6.96
C ARG A 156 4.82 3.13 8.41
N HIS A 157 3.63 3.16 8.99
CA HIS A 157 3.34 2.72 10.34
C HIS A 157 2.90 1.25 10.34
N PHE A 158 3.34 0.50 11.34
CA PHE A 158 3.01 -0.92 11.50
C PHE A 158 2.20 -1.15 12.76
N PHE A 159 1.12 -1.91 12.63
CA PHE A 159 0.26 -2.27 13.74
C PHE A 159 0.10 -3.78 13.85
N HIS A 160 0.05 -4.27 15.10
CA HIS A 160 -0.42 -5.60 15.43
C HIS A 160 -1.88 -5.51 15.80
N LEU A 161 -2.71 -6.24 15.05
CA LEU A 161 -4.13 -6.37 15.33
C LEU A 161 -4.45 -7.82 15.68
N SER A 162 -5.50 -7.99 16.47
CA SER A 162 -6.11 -9.29 16.74
C SER A 162 -7.58 -9.28 16.35
N THR A 163 -8.18 -10.46 16.22
CA THR A 163 -9.62 -10.59 16.06
C THR A 163 -10.13 -11.85 16.75
N ASP A 164 -11.27 -11.72 17.42
CA ASP A 164 -12.04 -12.83 17.98
C ASP A 164 -13.16 -13.30 17.02
N GLU A 165 -13.22 -12.71 15.82
CA GLU A 165 -14.22 -13.09 14.81
C GLU A 165 -14.03 -14.54 14.38
N LYS A 166 -15.14 -15.27 14.37
CA LYS A 166 -15.19 -16.63 13.84
C LYS A 166 -15.32 -16.58 12.32
N THR A 167 -14.19 -16.71 11.63
CA THR A 167 -14.16 -16.79 10.16
C THR A 167 -13.80 -18.20 9.69
N ALA A 168 -14.12 -18.50 8.42
CA ALA A 168 -13.51 -19.63 7.72
C ALA A 168 -11.97 -19.48 7.65
N ASP A 169 -11.26 -20.57 7.30
CA ASP A 169 -9.81 -20.54 7.11
C ASP A 169 -9.38 -19.69 5.90
N ALA A 170 -10.25 -19.60 4.90
CA ALA A 170 -10.11 -18.73 3.74
C ALA A 170 -11.49 -18.28 3.25
N TRP A 171 -11.55 -17.11 2.61
CA TRP A 171 -12.78 -16.60 1.98
C TRP A 171 -12.46 -15.74 0.76
N GLU A 172 -13.51 -15.32 0.04
CA GLU A 172 -13.41 -14.40 -1.08
C GLU A 172 -14.04 -13.06 -0.70
N LEU A 173 -13.39 -11.98 -1.10
CA LEU A 173 -13.84 -10.61 -0.88
C LEU A 173 -13.78 -9.86 -2.20
N LYS A 174 -14.93 -9.31 -2.62
CA LYS A 174 -14.96 -8.46 -3.81
C LYS A 174 -14.48 -7.06 -3.41
N SER A 175 -13.43 -6.58 -4.09
CA SER A 175 -12.95 -5.20 -3.97
C SER A 175 -13.74 -4.26 -4.90
N ASP A 176 -13.63 -2.96 -4.65
CA ASP A 176 -14.26 -1.91 -5.45
C ASP A 176 -13.72 -1.81 -6.88
N ARG A 177 -12.55 -2.41 -7.17
CA ARG A 177 -11.92 -2.42 -8.50
C ARG A 177 -12.17 -3.73 -9.27
N ASP A 178 -13.26 -4.43 -8.95
CA ASP A 178 -13.65 -5.73 -9.51
C ASP A 178 -12.62 -6.87 -9.32
N TYR A 179 -11.57 -6.65 -8.54
CA TYR A 179 -10.70 -7.74 -8.09
C TYR A 179 -11.38 -8.55 -7.00
N ILE A 180 -11.18 -9.87 -7.03
CA ILE A 180 -11.57 -10.78 -5.95
C ILE A 180 -10.32 -11.07 -5.13
N PHE A 181 -10.25 -10.48 -3.94
CA PHE A 181 -9.22 -10.82 -2.96
C PHE A 181 -9.58 -12.13 -2.30
N LYS A 182 -8.55 -12.90 -1.95
CA LYS A 182 -8.72 -14.17 -1.23
C LYS A 182 -7.96 -14.11 0.10
N PRO A 183 -8.57 -13.57 1.17
CA PRO A 183 -7.99 -13.63 2.49
C PRO A 183 -7.94 -15.07 3.01
N TYR A 184 -6.85 -15.42 3.70
CA TYR A 184 -6.69 -16.71 4.35
C TYR A 184 -5.70 -16.64 5.51
N TRP A 185 -5.90 -17.53 6.48
CA TRP A 185 -5.01 -17.67 7.61
C TRP A 185 -3.84 -18.59 7.27
N THR A 186 -2.63 -18.10 7.49
CA THR A 186 -1.39 -18.90 7.39
C THR A 186 -0.72 -18.98 8.76
N PRO A 187 -0.09 -20.10 9.15
CA PRO A 187 0.75 -20.12 10.35
C PRO A 187 1.77 -18.98 10.31
N LEU A 188 1.97 -18.30 11.44
CA LEU A 188 3.01 -17.27 11.57
C LEU A 188 4.42 -17.89 11.61
N SER A 189 4.51 -19.18 12.00
CA SER A 189 5.73 -19.98 11.98
C SER A 189 5.48 -21.32 11.25
N PRO A 190 6.27 -21.68 10.22
CA PRO A 190 7.37 -20.90 9.65
C PRO A 190 6.90 -19.57 9.04
N LYS A 191 7.81 -18.60 8.91
CA LYS A 191 7.52 -17.25 8.41
C LYS A 191 6.81 -17.31 7.03
N PRO A 192 5.65 -16.66 6.86
CA PRO A 192 4.98 -16.57 5.57
C PRO A 192 5.80 -15.89 4.48
N ASP A 193 5.67 -16.37 3.25
CA ASP A 193 6.28 -15.77 2.06
C ASP A 193 5.37 -14.67 1.50
N LEU A 194 5.79 -13.41 1.63
CA LEU A 194 5.07 -12.22 1.17
C LEU A 194 5.75 -11.62 -0.06
N ILE A 195 4.98 -10.96 -0.92
CA ILE A 195 5.55 -10.26 -2.08
C ILE A 195 6.44 -9.08 -1.64
N PRO A 196 7.58 -8.82 -2.29
CA PRO A 196 8.32 -7.59 -2.05
C PRO A 196 7.49 -6.32 -2.33
N PRO A 197 7.62 -5.25 -1.54
CA PRO A 197 8.53 -5.09 -0.39
C PRO A 197 7.93 -5.54 0.96
N GLN A 198 6.79 -6.24 0.98
CA GLN A 198 6.09 -6.59 2.22
C GLN A 198 6.80 -7.68 3.04
N ASP A 199 7.62 -8.50 2.39
CA ASP A 199 8.58 -9.39 3.03
C ASP A 199 9.44 -8.66 4.07
N LYS A 200 9.98 -7.49 3.70
CA LYS A 200 10.79 -6.64 4.58
C LYS A 200 9.99 -6.05 5.72
N TRP A 201 8.70 -5.78 5.52
CA TRP A 201 7.81 -5.31 6.59
C TRP A 201 7.64 -6.39 7.64
N LEU A 202 7.37 -7.62 7.21
CA LEU A 202 7.27 -8.76 8.11
C LEU A 202 8.58 -8.99 8.84
N ASP A 203 9.73 -8.95 8.15
CA ASP A 203 11.05 -9.05 8.78
C ASP A 203 11.26 -8.00 9.87
N PHE A 204 10.84 -6.76 9.63
CA PHE A 204 10.99 -5.65 10.58
C PHE A 204 10.20 -5.86 11.88
N VAL A 205 9.02 -6.51 11.80
CA VAL A 205 8.14 -6.69 12.96
C VAL A 205 8.13 -8.10 13.54
N TYR A 206 8.76 -9.07 12.89
CA TYR A 206 8.52 -10.51 13.12
C TYR A 206 8.66 -10.92 14.58
N GLU A 207 9.76 -10.53 15.22
CA GLU A 207 10.02 -10.87 16.63
C GLU A 207 8.95 -10.31 17.55
N LYS A 208 8.47 -9.08 17.30
CA LYS A 208 7.42 -8.43 18.10
C LYS A 208 6.05 -9.10 17.92
N LEU A 209 5.83 -9.83 16.83
CA LEU A 209 4.59 -10.59 16.60
C LEU A 209 4.61 -11.96 17.31
N LEU A 210 5.78 -12.41 17.77
CA LEU A 210 5.95 -13.68 18.48
C LEU A 210 5.94 -13.52 20.01
N GLU A 211 6.04 -12.28 20.51
CA GLU A 211 5.92 -11.90 21.93
C GLU A 211 4.48 -12.00 22.44
#